data_AF-A0A7V1IN52-F1
#
_entry.id   AF-A0A7V1IN52-F1
#
_cell.length_a   1.000
_cell.length_b   1.000
_cell.length_c   1.000
_cell.angle_alpha   90.00
_cell.angle_beta   90.00
_cell.angle_gamma   90.00
#
_symmetry.space_group_name_H-M   'P 1'
#
loop_
_entity.id
_entity.type
_entity.pdbx_description
1 polymer ?
#
loop_
_entity_poly.entity_id
_entity_poly.type
_entity_poly.pdbx_seq_one_letter_code
_entity_poly.pdbx_strand_id
1 'polypeptide(L)' 'FDLVFLDPPYASDGREETLTELFSSRILSPRARVVVEGPAKLPLAPLPGVCVVDERRYGDTALIWLEPRGRSRGGDE' A
#
# COMPACT_ATOMS: atom_id res chain seq x y z
N PHE A 1 -8.46 5.15 -9.40
CA PHE A 1 -7.85 6.16 -8.52
C PHE A 1 -6.34 6.16 -8.71
N ASP A 2 -5.73 7.35 -8.75
CA ASP A 2 -4.28 7.54 -8.91
C ASP A 2 -3.56 7.81 -7.59
N LEU A 3 -4.27 8.32 -6.58
CA LEU A 3 -3.78 8.51 -5.21
C LEU A 3 -4.87 8.09 -4.22
N VAL A 4 -4.51 7.24 -3.26
CA VAL A 4 -5.40 6.76 -2.21
C VAL A 4 -4.74 6.96 -0.86
N PHE A 5 -5.48 7.55 0.09
CA PHE A 5 -5.07 7.65 1.49
C PHE A 5 -5.87 6.65 2.31
N LEU A 6 -5.18 5.84 3.11
CA LEU A 6 -5.76 4.79 3.93
C LEU A 6 -5.34 5.04 5.38
N ASP A 7 -6.24 5.63 6.15
CA ASP A 7 -6.08 5.83 7.60
C ASP A 7 -7.16 5.04 8.35
N PRO A 8 -6.98 3.71 8.49
CA PRO A 8 -7.95 2.90 9.19
C PRO A 8 -7.81 3.04 10.71
N PRO A 9 -8.90 2.98 11.48
CA PRO A 9 -8.87 2.99 12.95
C PRO A 9 -8.25 1.71 13.57
N TYR A 10 -7.61 0.84 12.78
CA TYR A 10 -7.22 -0.49 13.21
C TYR A 10 -5.82 -0.49 13.84
N ALA A 11 -5.82 -0.61 15.17
CA ALA A 11 -4.63 -0.85 15.96
C ALA A 11 -4.02 -2.25 15.73
N SER A 12 -4.72 -3.23 15.13
CA SER A 12 -4.16 -4.55 14.79
C SER A 12 -5.00 -5.30 13.74
N ASP A 13 -4.32 -6.18 12.99
CA ASP A 13 -4.77 -7.27 12.10
C ASP A 13 -5.45 -6.96 10.75
N GLY A 14 -6.04 -5.79 10.52
CA GLY A 14 -6.78 -5.53 9.27
C GLY A 14 -6.03 -4.80 8.14
N ARG A 15 -4.82 -4.29 8.39
CA ARG A 15 -4.12 -3.40 7.44
C ARG A 15 -3.68 -4.13 6.18
N GLU A 16 -3.00 -5.26 6.35
CA GLU A 16 -2.44 -6.05 5.26
C GLU A 16 -3.53 -6.64 4.39
N GLU A 17 -4.61 -7.12 4.98
CA GLU A 17 -5.77 -7.66 4.27
C GLU A 17 -6.44 -6.57 3.43
N THR A 18 -6.73 -5.40 4.04
CA THR A 18 -7.33 -4.26 3.33
C THR A 18 -6.44 -3.81 2.16
N LEU A 19 -5.13 -3.72 2.36
CA LEU A 19 -4.20 -3.37 1.29
C LEU A 19 -4.18 -4.45 0.20
N THR A 20 -4.17 -5.73 0.58
CA THR A 20 -4.21 -6.85 -0.37
C THR A 20 -5.45 -6.81 -1.25
N GLU A 21 -6.62 -6.58 -0.66
CA GLU A 21 -7.88 -6.44 -1.40
C GLU A 21 -7.87 -5.19 -2.28
N LEU A 22 -7.38 -4.05 -1.76
CA LEU A 22 -7.28 -2.80 -2.51
C LEU A 22 -6.38 -2.96 -3.75
N PHE A 23 -5.21 -3.59 -3.61
CA PHE A 23 -4.29 -3.85 -4.73
C PHE A 23 -4.77 -4.95 -5.68
N SER A 24 -5.61 -5.87 -5.21
CA SER A 24 -6.24 -6.90 -6.05
C SER A 24 -7.48 -6.38 -6.79
N SER A 25 -8.06 -5.28 -6.31
CA SER A 25 -9.22 -4.65 -6.94
C SER A 25 -8.86 -3.96 -8.26
N ARG A 26 -9.85 -3.72 -9.12
CA ARG A 26 -9.70 -2.94 -10.37
C ARG A 26 -9.91 -1.43 -10.18
N ILE A 27 -9.95 -0.94 -8.94
CA ILE A 27 -10.22 0.49 -8.68
C ILE A 27 -8.94 1.34 -8.69
N LEU A 28 -7.75 0.73 -8.61
CA LEU A 28 -6.47 1.43 -8.69
C LEU A 28 -5.98 1.55 -10.14
N SER A 29 -5.41 2.72 -10.45
CA SER A 29 -4.65 2.95 -11.67
C SER A 29 -3.35 2.12 -11.67
N PRO A 30 -2.80 1.72 -12.83
CA PRO A 30 -1.53 0.98 -12.90
C PRO A 30 -0.33 1.69 -12.27
N ARG A 31 -0.43 3.02 -12.08
CA ARG A 31 0.58 3.86 -11.43
C ARG A 31 0.03 4.50 -10.15
N ALA A 32 -0.98 3.89 -9.54
CA ALA A 32 -1.59 4.42 -8.34
C ALA A 32 -0.58 4.43 -7.19
N ARG A 33 -0.62 5.50 -6.40
CA ARG A 33 0.06 5.59 -5.11
C ARG A 33 -0.95 5.35 -4.01
N VAL A 34 -0.63 4.47 -3.08
CA VAL A 34 -1.40 4.28 -1.84
C VAL A 34 -0.53 4.76 -0.68
N VAL A 35 -1.08 5.62 0.17
CA VAL A 35 -0.43 6.08 1.40
C VAL A 35 -1.23 5.51 2.55
N VAL A 36 -0.57 4.72 3.40
CA VAL A 36 -1.21 4.12 4.56
C VAL A 36 -0.56 4.62 5.84
N GLU A 37 -1.40 4.99 6.80
CA GLU A 37 -0.99 5.37 8.14
C GLU A 37 -1.05 4.16 9.09
N GLY A 38 -0.06 4.02 9.97
CA GLY A 38 -0.11 3.07 11.07
C GLY A 38 0.95 3.20 12.14
N PRO A 39 0.93 2.35 13.18
CA PRO A 39 1.90 2.39 14.26
C PRO A 39 3.31 2.12 13.75
N ALA A 40 4.26 3.00 14.07
CA ALA A 40 5.67 2.84 13.68
C ALA A 40 6.33 1.57 14.25
N LYS A 41 5.73 1.00 15.31
CA LYS A 41 6.16 -0.24 15.96
C LYS A 41 5.66 -1.50 15.23
N LEU A 42 4.71 -1.36 14.32
CA LEU A 42 4.10 -2.45 13.56
C LEU A 42 4.31 -2.22 12.06
N PRO A 43 5.48 -2.59 11.51
CA PRO A 43 5.76 -2.44 10.08
C PRO A 43 4.86 -3.36 9.24
N LEU A 44 4.53 -2.92 8.02
CA LEU A 44 3.77 -3.75 7.09
C LEU A 44 4.55 -5.01 6.69
N ALA A 45 3.87 -6.15 6.72
CA ALA A 45 4.39 -7.35 6.08
C ALA A 45 4.54 -7.16 4.56
N PRO A 46 5.50 -7.84 3.91
CA PRO A 46 5.62 -7.80 2.45
C PRO A 46 4.33 -8.24 1.75
N LEU A 47 3.76 -7.35 0.93
CA LEU A 47 2.56 -7.62 0.16
C LEU A 47 2.93 -8.09 -1.27
N PRO A 48 2.35 -9.18 -1.78
CA PRO A 48 2.65 -9.69 -3.12
C PRO A 48 2.19 -8.69 -4.19
N GLY A 49 3.04 -8.42 -5.17
CA GLY A 49 2.70 -7.48 -6.26
C GLY A 49 2.66 -6.01 -5.84
N VAL A 50 3.13 -5.67 -4.63
CA VAL A 50 3.20 -4.30 -4.12
C VAL A 50 4.65 -3.98 -3.73
N CYS A 51 5.04 -2.73 -3.89
CA CYS A 51 6.32 -2.20 -3.47
C CYS A 51 6.11 -1.05 -2.48
N VAL A 52 6.82 -1.12 -1.35
CA VAL A 52 7.05 0.05 -0.49
C VAL A 52 8.10 0.92 -1.16
N VAL A 53 7.82 2.21 -1.27
CA VAL A 53 8.65 3.18 -2.01
C VAL A 53 9.19 4.31 -1.13
N ASP A 54 8.49 4.60 -0.04
CA ASP A 54 8.89 5.56 0.98
C ASP A 54 8.22 5.15 2.29
N GLU A 55 8.89 5.42 3.39
CA GLU A 55 8.37 5.24 4.74
C GLU A 55 8.86 6.40 5.61
N ARG A 56 7.92 7.07 6.27
CA ARG A 56 8.22 8.20 7.16
C ARG A 56 7.65 7.95 8.54
N ARG A 57 8.45 8.21 9.57
CA ARG A 57 8.05 7.99 10.96
C ARG A 57 7.95 9.31 11.70
N TYR A 58 6.87 9.45 12.47
CA TYR A 58 6.51 10.62 13.26
C TYR A 58 6.09 10.15 14.65
N GLY A 59 7.06 10.04 15.57
CA GLY A 59 6.81 9.49 16.90
C GLY A 59 6.35 8.03 16.83
N ASP A 60 5.13 7.76 17.31
CA ASP A 60 4.52 6.43 17.28
C ASP A 60 3.79 6.11 15.97
N THR A 61 3.72 7.04 15.02
CA THR A 61 3.04 6.88 13.73
C THR A 61 4.03 6.74 12.58
N ALA A 62 3.70 5.92 11.59
CA ALA A 62 4.40 5.77 10.32
C ALA A 62 3.43 5.98 9.15
N LEU A 63 3.88 6.73 8.15
CA LEU A 63 3.26 6.84 6.85
C LEU A 63 4.06 6.00 5.86
N ILE A 64 3.39 5.11 5.13
CA ILE A 64 4.02 4.20 4.20
C ILE A 64 3.43 4.43 2.82
N TRP A 65 4.29 4.71 1.85
CA TRP A 65 3.91 4.86 0.45
C TRP A 65 4.09 3.52 -0.26
N LEU A 66 3.06 3.14 -1.01
CA LEU A 66 2.96 1.86 -1.70
C LEU A 66 2.62 2.11 -3.17
N GLU A 67 3.19 1.30 -4.05
CA GLU A 67 2.85 1.24 -5.48
C GLU A 67 2.63 -0.21 -5.91
N PRO A 68 1.77 -0.48 -6.90
CA PRO A 68 1.77 -1.76 -7.58
C PRO A 68 3.16 -2.03 -8.15
N ARG A 69 3.69 -3.24 -7.98
CA ARG A 69 4.81 -3.70 -8.79
C ARG A 69 4.32 -3.69 -10.22
N GLY A 70 4.84 -2.76 -11.01
CA GLY A 70 4.46 -2.62 -12.41
C GLY A 70 4.49 -4.00 -13.05
N ARG A 71 3.33 -4.46 -13.53
CA ARG A 71 3.30 -5.59 -14.45
C ARG A 71 4.30 -5.21 -15.53
N SER A 72 5.39 -5.96 -15.68
CA SER A 72 6.18 -5.89 -16.90
C SER A 72 5.16 -5.92 -18.03
N ARG A 73 5.17 -4.87 -18.85
CA ARG A 73 4.39 -4.78 -20.07
C ARG A 73 4.98 -5.84 -21.01
N GLY A 74 4.66 -7.10 -20.75
CA GLY A 74 4.93 -8.21 -21.65
C GLY A 74 4.02 -7.99 -22.84
N GLY A 75 4.65 -7.77 -24.00
CA GLY A 75 4.00 -7.38 -25.22
C GLY A 75 2.99 -8.40 -25.70
N ASP A 76 1.83 -7.90 -26.08
CA ASP A 76 1.02 -8.49 -27.12
C ASP A 76 1.21 -7.59 -28.35
N GLU A 77 2.15 -7.98 -29.22
CA GLU A 77 2.07 -7.80 -30.67
C GLU A 77 2.72 -9.00 -31.35
#